data_AF-A0AAU9JVQ0-F1
#
_entry.id   AF-A0AAU9JVQ0-F1
#
_cell.length_a   1.000
_cell.length_b   1.000
_cell.length_c   1.000
_cell.angle_alpha   90.00
_cell.angle_beta   90.00
_cell.angle_gamma   90.00
#
_symmetry.space_group_name_H-M   'P 1'
#
loop_
_entity.id
_entity.type
_entity.pdbx_description
1 polymer ?
#
loop_
_entity_poly.entity_id
_entity_poly.type
_entity_poly.pdbx_seq_one_letter_code
_entity_poly.pdbx_strand_id
1 'polypeptide(L)'
;MNADSFFIYTSTLEGIPIWVISHWYQHPCIYDPNLPLCKLWILINQSMFHAPVDIFTSSCNAQLISADYFTTLRDAFKAASHNIRFFFREDKDDNSAELELHMPMDGNAKLFVSMFKTRLEKNFKGEFINDFLFQVLEVVRFKNEIIDRQNKKIEDLAGLSVEVDTARVEVGKLKEETGPSLAAQFIGILNDLKSSKLTQKTEVKEEDELGSSLLSDLNKN
;
A
#
# COMPACT_ATOMS: atom_id res chain seq x y z
N MET A 1 9.17 5.29 -1.40
CA MET A 1 9.10 3.93 -1.96
C MET A 1 10.42 3.25 -1.67
N ASN A 2 10.38 2.00 -1.20
CA ASN A 2 11.58 1.26 -0.79
C ASN A 2 12.30 0.71 -2.02
N ALA A 3 13.58 0.37 -1.85
CA ALA A 3 14.33 -0.35 -2.87
C ALA A 3 13.68 -1.72 -3.14
N ASP A 4 13.61 -2.13 -4.41
CA ASP A 4 13.12 -3.45 -4.79
C ASP A 4 14.13 -4.14 -5.71
N SER A 5 14.21 -5.47 -5.62
CA SER A 5 15.07 -6.28 -6.48
C SER A 5 14.27 -7.32 -7.26
N PHE A 6 14.62 -7.52 -8.51
CA PHE A 6 13.95 -8.45 -9.42
C PHE A 6 14.93 -9.41 -10.05
N PHE A 7 14.46 -10.63 -10.30
CA PHE A 7 15.16 -11.67 -11.03
C PHE A 7 14.21 -12.23 -12.07
N ILE A 8 14.59 -12.13 -13.35
CA ILE A 8 13.77 -12.58 -14.47
C ILE A 8 14.56 -13.43 -15.45
N TYR A 9 13.87 -14.37 -16.07
CA TYR A 9 14.31 -15.11 -17.24
C TYR A 9 13.50 -14.63 -18.45
N THR A 10 14.18 -14.22 -19.52
CA THR A 10 13.55 -13.71 -20.73
C THR A 10 14.43 -13.99 -21.95
N SER A 11 14.09 -13.42 -23.11
CA SER A 11 14.89 -13.53 -24.32
C SER A 11 15.13 -12.15 -24.93
N THR A 12 16.28 -11.99 -25.58
CA THR A 12 16.58 -10.80 -26.39
C THR A 12 15.66 -10.75 -27.61
N LEU A 13 15.68 -9.62 -28.31
CA LEU A 13 14.99 -9.44 -29.59
C LEU A 13 15.41 -10.49 -30.64
N GLU A 14 16.65 -10.97 -30.55
CA GLU A 14 17.21 -12.02 -31.42
C GLU A 14 16.86 -13.45 -30.95
N GLY A 15 16.08 -13.59 -29.87
CA GLY A 15 15.68 -14.88 -29.31
C GLY A 15 16.73 -15.55 -28.43
N ILE A 16 17.78 -14.84 -28.02
CA ILE A 16 18.81 -15.40 -27.15
C ILE A 16 18.31 -15.36 -25.70
N PRO A 17 18.30 -16.49 -24.96
CA PRO A 17 17.86 -16.52 -23.58
C PRO A 17 18.82 -15.75 -22.67
N ILE A 18 18.26 -14.94 -21.78
CA ILE A 18 19.00 -14.14 -20.81
C ILE A 18 18.36 -14.24 -19.42
N TRP A 19 19.21 -14.20 -18.40
CA TRP A 19 18.80 -13.99 -17.02
C TRP A 19 19.20 -12.59 -16.60
N VAL A 20 18.28 -11.84 -15.99
CA VAL A 20 18.51 -10.46 -15.58
C VAL A 20 18.21 -10.33 -14.09
N ILE A 21 19.18 -9.81 -13.35
CA ILE A 21 19.00 -9.34 -11.98
C ILE A 21 19.04 -7.82 -12.01
N SER A 22 18.07 -7.19 -11.35
CA SER A 22 18.03 -5.75 -11.20
C SER A 22 17.77 -5.36 -9.75
N HIS A 23 18.51 -4.37 -9.25
CA HIS A 23 18.30 -3.76 -7.94
C HIS A 23 17.95 -2.29 -8.13
N TRP A 24 16.75 -1.90 -7.76
CA TRP A 24 16.22 -0.55 -7.94
C TRP A 24 16.19 0.20 -6.63
N TYR A 25 16.87 1.35 -6.55
CA TYR A 25 17.01 2.10 -5.31
C TYR A 25 15.71 2.78 -4.89
N GLN A 26 15.14 3.56 -5.80
CA GLN A 26 13.88 4.29 -5.62
C GLN A 26 13.19 4.45 -6.97
N HIS A 27 11.87 4.58 -6.96
CA HIS A 27 11.13 4.95 -8.16
C HIS A 27 11.22 6.46 -8.34
N PRO A 28 11.96 6.97 -9.35
CA PRO A 28 11.97 8.40 -9.59
C PRO A 28 10.61 8.85 -10.10
N CYS A 29 10.08 9.93 -9.53
CA CYS A 29 8.85 10.57 -10.01
C CYS A 29 9.15 11.68 -11.02
N ILE A 30 10.42 12.05 -11.16
CA ILE A 30 10.92 13.12 -12.03
C ILE A 30 12.20 12.68 -12.72
N TYR A 31 12.49 13.24 -13.89
CA TYR A 31 13.77 13.05 -14.56
C TYR A 31 14.81 14.05 -14.02
N ASP A 32 15.86 13.51 -13.42
CA ASP A 32 17.10 14.23 -13.11
C ASP A 32 18.26 13.33 -13.55
N PRO A 33 19.06 13.74 -14.56
CA PRO A 33 20.13 12.92 -15.17
C PRO A 33 21.09 12.25 -14.20
N ASN A 34 21.28 12.82 -13.01
CA ASN A 34 22.22 12.34 -11.99
C ASN A 34 21.55 11.51 -10.88
N LEU A 35 20.24 11.27 -10.99
CA LEU A 35 19.50 10.46 -10.02
C LEU A 35 19.76 8.97 -10.29
N PRO A 36 20.25 8.20 -9.31
CA PRO A 36 20.50 6.77 -9.48
C PRO A 36 19.18 6.00 -9.58
N LEU A 37 19.10 5.12 -10.58
CA LEU A 37 17.96 4.24 -10.84
C LEU A 37 18.18 2.86 -10.21
N CYS A 38 19.22 2.17 -10.69
CA CYS A 38 19.39 0.76 -10.42
C CYS A 38 20.82 0.27 -10.64
N LYS A 39 21.08 -0.96 -10.22
CA LYS A 39 22.19 -1.80 -10.67
C LYS A 39 21.65 -3.01 -11.42
N LEU A 40 22.41 -3.49 -12.40
CA LEU A 40 22.04 -4.61 -13.26
C LEU A 40 23.15 -5.65 -13.34
N TRP A 41 22.72 -6.91 -13.39
CA TRP A 41 23.55 -8.07 -13.75
C TRP A 41 22.81 -8.90 -14.80
N ILE A 42 23.53 -9.34 -15.83
CA ILE A 42 23.00 -10.16 -16.91
C ILE A 42 23.86 -11.40 -17.06
N LEU A 43 23.21 -12.56 -17.12
CA LEU A 43 23.82 -13.81 -17.52
C LEU A 43 23.28 -14.20 -18.91
N ILE A 44 24.18 -14.25 -19.88
CA ILE A 44 23.89 -14.60 -21.28
C ILE A 44 25.03 -15.49 -21.80
N ASN A 45 24.69 -16.60 -22.47
CA ASN A 45 25.70 -17.52 -23.04
C ASN A 45 26.84 -17.88 -22.07
N GLN A 46 26.51 -18.15 -20.80
CA GLN A 46 27.45 -18.46 -19.71
C GLN A 46 28.43 -17.33 -19.35
N SER A 47 28.27 -16.14 -19.94
CA SER A 47 29.02 -14.93 -19.60
C SER A 47 28.17 -14.02 -18.72
N MET A 48 28.78 -13.51 -17.66
CA MET A 48 28.14 -12.54 -16.77
C MET A 48 28.62 -11.12 -17.10
N PHE A 49 27.66 -10.21 -17.20
CA PHE A 49 27.86 -8.78 -17.38
C PHE A 49 27.23 -8.03 -16.22
N HIS A 50 27.84 -6.93 -15.78
CA HIS A 50 27.26 -6.09 -14.75
C HIS A 50 27.46 -4.61 -15.05
N ALA A 51 26.62 -3.77 -14.45
CA ALA A 51 26.86 -2.34 -14.42
C ALA A 51 28.05 -2.06 -13.46
N PRO A 52 29.15 -1.46 -13.92
CA PRO A 52 30.31 -1.17 -13.05
C PRO A 52 30.02 -0.05 -12.06
N VAL A 53 29.11 0.85 -12.43
CA VAL A 53 28.62 1.96 -11.62
C VAL A 53 27.10 1.91 -11.55
N ASP A 54 26.51 2.73 -10.68
CA ASP A 54 25.06 2.91 -10.67
C ASP A 54 24.56 3.39 -12.03
N ILE A 55 23.43 2.84 -12.46
CA ILE A 55 22.75 3.31 -13.65
C ILE A 55 21.90 4.50 -13.24
N PHE A 56 22.07 5.62 -13.93
CA PHE A 56 21.37 6.87 -13.66
C PHE A 56 20.23 7.10 -14.65
N THR A 57 19.33 8.04 -14.34
CA THR A 57 18.25 8.37 -15.29
C THR A 57 18.77 8.87 -16.64
N SER A 58 19.99 9.40 -16.72
CA SER A 58 20.65 9.73 -18.00
C SER A 58 20.78 8.55 -18.98
N SER A 59 20.65 7.31 -18.51
CA SER A 59 20.55 6.11 -19.35
C SER A 59 19.17 5.94 -19.99
N CYS A 60 18.20 6.78 -19.66
CA CYS A 60 16.86 6.81 -20.24
C CYS A 60 16.76 7.83 -21.38
N ASN A 61 15.85 7.57 -22.30
CA ASN A 61 15.51 8.49 -23.38
C ASN A 61 14.65 9.64 -22.84
N ALA A 62 15.27 10.80 -22.63
CA ALA A 62 14.63 12.00 -22.09
C ALA A 62 13.38 12.45 -22.88
N GLN A 63 13.31 12.16 -24.18
CA GLN A 63 12.19 12.56 -25.04
C GLN A 63 10.93 11.70 -24.83
N LEU A 64 11.07 10.51 -24.24
CA LEU A 64 9.99 9.55 -24.01
C LEU A 64 9.42 9.62 -22.59
N ILE A 65 9.94 10.51 -21.74
CA ILE A 65 9.59 10.54 -20.33
C ILE A 65 8.18 11.10 -20.16
N SER A 66 7.28 10.20 -19.77
CA SER A 66 5.91 10.46 -19.36
C SER A 66 5.70 10.05 -17.89
N ALA A 67 4.51 10.28 -17.35
CA ALA A 67 4.17 9.97 -15.95
C ALA A 67 4.47 8.50 -15.57
N ASP A 68 4.20 7.56 -16.47
CA ASP A 68 4.33 6.12 -16.22
C ASP A 68 5.64 5.53 -16.76
N TYR A 69 6.55 6.37 -17.27
CA TYR A 69 7.76 5.93 -17.95
C TYR A 69 8.64 5.04 -17.06
N PHE A 70 8.95 5.49 -15.85
CA PHE A 70 9.81 4.73 -14.94
C PHE A 70 9.12 3.49 -14.38
N THR A 71 7.80 3.52 -14.23
CA THR A 71 7.01 2.34 -13.85
C THR A 71 7.09 1.29 -14.95
N THR A 72 6.86 1.71 -16.19
CA THR A 72 6.92 0.88 -17.40
C THR A 72 8.32 0.28 -17.59
N LEU A 73 9.37 1.08 -17.41
CA LEU A 73 10.76 0.62 -17.46
C LEU A 73 11.03 -0.43 -16.39
N ARG A 74 10.66 -0.14 -15.14
CA ARG A 74 10.87 -1.03 -13.99
C ARG A 74 10.12 -2.34 -14.14
N ASP A 75 8.87 -2.29 -14.61
CA ASP A 75 8.04 -3.47 -14.83
C ASP A 75 8.61 -4.41 -15.89
N ALA A 76 9.33 -3.87 -16.90
CA ALA A 76 10.06 -4.69 -17.88
C ALA A 76 11.13 -5.59 -17.25
N PHE A 77 11.70 -5.18 -16.10
CA PHE A 77 12.67 -5.98 -15.34
C PHE A 77 12.01 -6.86 -14.27
N LYS A 78 10.71 -6.71 -14.03
CA LYS A 78 9.94 -7.48 -13.05
C LYS A 78 9.26 -8.70 -13.68
N ALA A 79 8.77 -8.55 -14.89
CA ALA A 79 8.12 -9.62 -15.65
C ALA A 79 8.42 -9.48 -17.14
N ALA A 80 8.49 -10.60 -17.85
CA ALA A 80 8.65 -10.58 -19.30
C ALA A 80 7.43 -9.90 -19.95
N SER A 81 7.61 -8.64 -20.36
CA SER A 81 6.59 -7.86 -21.05
C SER A 81 6.65 -8.13 -22.55
N HIS A 82 5.50 -8.30 -23.21
CA HIS A 82 5.45 -8.37 -24.67
C HIS A 82 5.74 -7.03 -25.34
N ASN A 83 5.60 -5.94 -24.58
CA ASN A 83 5.69 -4.56 -25.07
C ASN A 83 7.11 -3.98 -24.94
N ILE A 84 8.03 -4.63 -24.23
CA ILE A 84 9.40 -4.16 -24.10
C ILE A 84 10.34 -5.30 -24.40
N ARG A 85 11.27 -5.07 -25.33
CA ARG A 85 12.22 -6.08 -25.81
C ARG A 85 13.62 -5.71 -25.38
N PHE A 86 14.33 -6.70 -24.86
CA PHE A 86 15.74 -6.58 -24.51
C PHE A 86 16.58 -6.71 -25.79
N PHE A 87 17.41 -5.72 -26.06
CA PHE A 87 18.44 -5.80 -27.10
C PHE A 87 19.80 -5.84 -26.40
N PHE A 88 20.63 -6.81 -26.76
CA PHE A 88 21.91 -7.03 -26.11
C PHE A 88 22.98 -7.23 -27.17
N ARG A 89 24.06 -6.43 -27.10
CA ARG A 89 25.18 -6.52 -28.04
C ARG A 89 26.49 -6.60 -27.27
N GLU A 90 27.18 -7.72 -27.40
CA GLU A 90 28.51 -7.90 -26.82
C GLU A 90 29.57 -7.26 -27.72
N ASP A 91 30.46 -6.48 -27.12
CA ASP A 91 31.73 -6.04 -27.69
C ASP A 91 32.84 -6.89 -27.06
N LYS A 92 33.38 -7.82 -27.86
CA LYS A 92 34.41 -8.76 -27.41
C LYS A 92 35.78 -8.12 -27.25
N ASP A 93 36.05 -7.04 -27.98
CA ASP A 93 37.37 -6.40 -27.96
C ASP A 93 37.51 -5.57 -26.69
N ASP A 94 36.45 -4.89 -26.28
CA ASP A 94 36.41 -4.07 -25.07
C ASP A 94 35.79 -4.78 -23.86
N ASN A 95 35.61 -6.09 -23.95
CA ASN A 95 35.10 -6.92 -22.84
C ASN A 95 33.83 -6.34 -22.19
N SER A 96 32.93 -5.83 -23.02
CA SER A 96 31.77 -5.07 -22.56
C SER A 96 30.53 -5.46 -23.36
N ALA A 97 29.38 -4.99 -22.92
CA ALA A 97 28.15 -5.16 -23.67
C ALA A 97 27.27 -3.92 -23.55
N GLU A 98 26.47 -3.71 -24.57
CA GLU A 98 25.42 -2.73 -24.57
C GLU A 98 24.09 -3.43 -24.34
N LEU A 99 23.36 -2.98 -23.32
CA LEU A 99 21.98 -3.38 -23.10
C LEU A 99 21.07 -2.22 -23.44
N GLU A 100 20.09 -2.48 -24.30
CA GLU A 100 19.00 -1.56 -24.59
C GLU A 100 17.64 -2.21 -24.32
N LEU A 101 16.67 -1.41 -23.86
CA LEU A 101 15.27 -1.79 -23.82
C LEU A 101 14.53 -0.99 -24.89
N HIS A 102 13.80 -1.71 -25.73
CA HIS A 102 13.11 -1.17 -26.89
C HIS A 102 11.61 -1.31 -26.70
N MET A 103 10.87 -0.24 -26.95
CA MET A 103 9.41 -0.22 -26.96
C MET A 103 8.87 -0.02 -28.38
N PRO A 104 7.76 -0.66 -28.76
CA PRO A 104 7.16 -0.47 -30.08
C PRO A 104 6.57 0.95 -30.19
N MET A 105 6.80 1.61 -31.33
CA MET A 105 6.22 2.90 -31.67
C MET A 105 4.86 2.78 -32.36
N ASP A 106 4.56 1.61 -32.93
CA ASP A 106 3.35 1.34 -33.68
C ASP A 106 2.60 0.11 -33.13
N GLY A 107 1.28 0.07 -33.32
CA GLY A 107 0.44 -1.04 -32.85
C GLY A 107 0.76 -2.39 -33.51
N ASN A 108 1.55 -2.38 -34.59
CA ASN A 108 2.00 -3.59 -35.29
C ASN A 108 3.39 -4.06 -34.84
N ALA A 109 4.05 -3.37 -33.90
CA ALA A 109 5.38 -3.67 -33.37
C ALA A 109 6.44 -3.89 -34.47
N LYS A 110 6.42 -3.07 -35.52
CA LYS A 110 7.42 -3.08 -36.61
C LYS A 110 8.49 -2.03 -36.41
N LEU A 111 8.17 -0.96 -35.72
CA LEU A 111 9.08 0.13 -35.39
C LEU A 111 9.32 0.15 -33.89
N PHE A 112 10.59 0.20 -33.49
CA PHE A 112 10.99 0.23 -32.09
C PHE A 112 11.81 1.49 -31.81
N VAL A 113 11.64 2.02 -30.60
CA VAL A 113 12.46 3.11 -30.07
C VAL A 113 13.16 2.64 -28.80
N SER A 114 14.43 3.00 -28.67
CA SER A 114 15.21 2.76 -27.47
C SER A 114 14.70 3.67 -26.35
N MET A 115 14.15 3.06 -25.30
CA MET A 115 13.74 3.78 -24.10
C MET A 115 14.90 3.87 -23.11
N PHE A 116 15.68 2.80 -22.97
CA PHE A 116 16.76 2.72 -22.00
C PHE A 116 17.99 2.10 -22.64
N LYS A 117 19.16 2.65 -22.35
CA LYS A 117 20.44 2.20 -22.90
C LYS A 117 21.51 2.33 -21.84
N THR A 118 22.24 1.25 -21.60
CA THR A 118 23.33 1.22 -20.64
C THR A 118 24.47 0.34 -21.12
N ARG A 119 25.67 0.61 -20.60
CA ARG A 119 26.86 -0.18 -20.87
C ARG A 119 27.18 -1.05 -19.66
N LEU A 120 27.54 -2.29 -19.93
CA LEU A 120 27.88 -3.31 -18.96
C LEU A 120 29.30 -3.80 -19.20
N GLU A 121 29.98 -4.18 -18.14
CA GLU A 121 31.30 -4.79 -18.20
C GLU A 121 31.18 -6.30 -18.00
N LYS A 122 31.97 -7.06 -18.75
CA LYS A 122 32.07 -8.50 -18.59
C LYS A 122 32.89 -8.81 -17.34
N ASN A 123 32.37 -9.68 -16.47
CA ASN A 123 33.10 -10.09 -15.28
C ASN A 123 34.03 -11.27 -15.61
N PHE A 124 35.32 -11.15 -15.28
CA PHE A 124 36.36 -12.17 -15.49
C PHE A 124 36.83 -12.87 -14.22
N LYS A 125 36.27 -12.53 -13.05
CA LYS A 125 36.65 -13.20 -11.79
C LYS A 125 36.13 -14.63 -11.80
N GLY A 126 37.02 -15.60 -11.56
CA GLY A 126 36.85 -17.05 -11.74
C GLY A 126 35.67 -17.75 -11.04
N GLU A 127 34.79 -17.01 -10.36
CA GLU A 127 33.56 -17.50 -9.74
C GLU A 127 32.34 -16.71 -10.25
N PHE A 128 32.27 -16.48 -11.56
CA PHE A 128 31.23 -15.68 -12.25
C PHE A 128 29.79 -16.10 -11.90
N ILE A 129 29.59 -17.39 -11.61
CA ILE A 129 28.30 -17.94 -11.18
C ILE A 129 28.04 -17.63 -9.71
N ASN A 130 29.06 -17.64 -8.84
CA ASN A 130 28.86 -17.40 -7.40
C ASN A 130 28.44 -15.96 -7.13
N ASP A 131 29.04 -14.98 -7.81
CA ASP A 131 28.62 -13.57 -7.71
C ASP A 131 27.16 -13.42 -8.15
N PHE A 132 26.78 -14.02 -9.29
CA PHE A 132 25.40 -13.98 -9.79
C PHE A 132 24.43 -14.66 -8.81
N LEU A 133 24.77 -15.87 -8.32
CA LEU A 133 23.97 -16.61 -7.35
C LEU A 133 23.85 -15.86 -6.02
N PHE A 134 24.92 -15.19 -5.57
CA PHE A 134 24.90 -14.33 -4.40
C PHE A 134 23.89 -13.18 -4.58
N GLN A 135 23.89 -12.53 -5.74
CA GLN A 135 22.88 -11.50 -6.04
C GLN A 135 21.45 -12.09 -6.07
N VAL A 136 21.26 -13.31 -6.61
CA VAL A 136 19.96 -13.99 -6.54
C VAL A 136 19.53 -14.24 -5.09
N LEU A 137 20.44 -14.72 -4.25
CA LEU A 137 20.18 -14.95 -2.82
C LEU A 137 19.82 -13.64 -2.11
N GLU A 138 20.51 -12.55 -2.42
CA GLU A 138 20.18 -11.22 -1.89
C GLU A 138 18.76 -10.79 -2.30
N VAL A 139 18.36 -10.99 -3.57
CA VAL A 139 16.98 -10.73 -4.00
C VAL A 139 15.97 -11.56 -3.20
N VAL A 140 16.25 -12.84 -2.96
CA VAL A 140 15.38 -13.71 -2.15
C VAL A 140 15.31 -13.23 -0.71
N ARG A 141 16.45 -12.83 -0.11
CA ARG A 141 16.51 -12.26 1.24
C ARG A 141 15.64 -11.02 1.37
N PHE A 142 15.77 -10.06 0.46
CA PHE A 142 14.92 -8.86 0.45
C PHE A 142 13.43 -9.19 0.32
N LYS A 143 13.07 -10.18 -0.51
CA LYS A 143 11.67 -10.62 -0.64
C LYS A 143 11.14 -11.22 0.66
N ASN A 144 11.93 -12.08 1.33
CA ASN A 144 11.54 -12.67 2.60
C ASN A 144 11.36 -11.60 3.70
N GLU A 145 12.25 -10.62 3.79
CA GLU A 145 12.13 -9.50 4.74
C GLU A 145 10.87 -8.65 4.50
N ILE A 146 10.40 -8.53 3.25
CA ILE A 146 9.13 -7.86 2.93
C ILE A 146 7.95 -8.71 3.41
N ILE A 147 7.98 -10.02 3.12
CA ILE A 147 6.93 -10.97 3.52
C ILE A 147 6.80 -11.01 5.04
N ASP A 148 7.91 -11.12 5.78
CA ASP A 148 7.91 -11.17 7.24
C ASP A 148 7.31 -9.91 7.86
N ARG A 149 7.64 -8.73 7.32
CA ARG A 149 7.03 -7.46 7.73
C ARG A 149 5.52 -7.42 7.45
N GLN A 150 5.10 -7.93 6.31
CA GLN A 150 3.68 -8.00 5.95
C GLN A 150 2.92 -8.97 6.85
N ASN A 151 3.48 -10.14 7.14
CA ASN A 151 2.91 -11.12 8.05
C ASN A 151 2.72 -10.55 9.46
N LYS A 152 3.75 -9.86 9.99
CA LYS A 152 3.63 -9.17 11.28
C LYS A 152 2.50 -8.14 11.28
N LYS A 153 2.38 -7.35 10.22
CA LYS A 153 1.28 -6.37 10.10
C LYS A 153 -0.10 -7.04 10.03
N ILE A 154 -0.20 -8.20 9.39
CA ILE A 154 -1.44 -8.99 9.36
C ILE A 154 -1.79 -9.49 10.77
N GLU A 155 -0.81 -10.00 11.52
CA GLU A 155 -1.00 -10.41 12.92
C GLU A 155 -1.45 -9.25 13.81
N ASP A 156 -0.79 -8.09 13.71
CA ASP A 156 -1.15 -6.87 14.45
C ASP A 156 -2.60 -6.44 14.15
N LEU A 157 -3.00 -6.47 12.88
CA LEU A 157 -4.36 -6.12 12.45
C LEU A 157 -5.40 -7.15 12.91
N ALA A 158 -5.05 -8.44 12.92
CA ALA A 158 -5.92 -9.49 13.44
C ALA A 158 -6.15 -9.32 14.94
N GLY A 159 -5.11 -8.97 15.71
CA GLY A 159 -5.23 -8.61 17.12
C GLY A 159 -6.18 -7.43 17.35
N LEU A 160 -5.99 -6.36 16.58
CA LEU A 160 -6.86 -5.18 16.65
C LEU A 160 -8.33 -5.50 16.31
N SER A 161 -8.57 -6.40 15.34
CA SER A 161 -9.93 -6.83 15.00
C SER A 161 -10.62 -7.50 16.19
N VAL A 162 -9.91 -8.36 16.92
CA VAL A 162 -10.44 -9.04 18.11
C VAL A 162 -10.74 -8.03 19.22
N GLU A 163 -9.88 -7.04 19.43
CA GLU A 163 -10.11 -5.97 20.41
C GLU A 163 -11.34 -5.14 20.04
N VAL A 164 -11.50 -4.77 18.77
CA VAL A 164 -12.68 -4.03 18.28
C VAL A 164 -13.96 -4.84 18.46
N ASP A 165 -13.94 -6.14 18.14
CA ASP A 165 -15.09 -7.01 18.33
C ASP A 165 -15.45 -7.17 19.82
N THR A 166 -14.44 -7.28 20.68
CA THR A 166 -14.63 -7.34 22.14
C THR A 166 -15.26 -6.06 22.66
N ALA A 167 -14.69 -4.90 22.31
CA ALA A 167 -15.22 -3.60 22.69
C ALA A 167 -16.65 -3.38 22.17
N ARG A 168 -16.95 -3.86 20.95
CA ARG A 168 -18.30 -3.80 20.38
C ARG A 168 -19.29 -4.64 21.18
N VAL A 169 -18.91 -5.83 21.63
CA VAL A 169 -19.74 -6.67 22.51
C VAL A 169 -19.96 -5.99 23.86
N GLU A 170 -18.93 -5.41 24.47
CA GLU A 170 -19.04 -4.69 25.74
C GLU A 170 -19.94 -3.46 25.65
N VAL A 171 -19.77 -2.64 24.60
CA VAL A 171 -20.66 -1.50 24.31
C VAL A 171 -22.10 -1.97 24.07
N GLY A 172 -22.29 -3.11 23.39
CA GLY A 172 -23.60 -3.74 23.22
C GLY A 172 -24.26 -4.07 24.56
N LYS A 173 -23.53 -4.73 25.47
CA LYS A 173 -24.01 -5.06 26.82
C LYS A 173 -24.34 -3.80 27.63
N LEU A 174 -23.44 -2.82 27.65
CA LEU A 174 -23.66 -1.55 28.36
C LEU A 174 -24.93 -0.84 27.85
N LYS A 175 -25.18 -0.87 26.54
CA LYS A 175 -26.40 -0.30 25.95
C LYS A 175 -27.67 -1.06 26.38
N GLU A 176 -27.61 -2.40 26.42
CA GLU A 176 -28.71 -3.24 26.89
C GLU A 176 -29.01 -3.05 28.38
N GLU A 177 -28.00 -2.76 29.21
CA GLU A 177 -28.17 -2.53 30.66
C GLU A 177 -28.63 -1.10 30.99
N THR A 178 -28.08 -0.09 30.30
CA THR A 178 -28.37 1.33 30.58
C THR A 178 -29.71 1.80 30.00
N GLY A 179 -30.13 1.26 28.85
CA GLY A 179 -31.39 1.63 28.21
C GLY A 179 -32.63 1.43 29.11
N PRO A 180 -32.84 0.23 29.67
CA PRO A 180 -33.94 -0.04 30.59
C PRO A 180 -33.84 0.75 31.90
N SER A 181 -32.63 0.96 32.43
CA SER A 181 -32.40 1.73 33.66
C SER A 181 -32.79 3.20 33.49
N LEU A 182 -32.38 3.83 32.38
CA LEU A 182 -32.77 5.19 32.04
C LEU A 182 -34.28 5.30 31.82
N ALA A 183 -34.90 4.34 31.14
CA ALA A 183 -36.35 4.31 30.94
C ALA A 183 -37.11 4.21 32.27
N ALA A 184 -36.63 3.38 33.21
CA ALA A 184 -37.22 3.27 34.54
C ALA A 184 -37.11 4.58 35.34
N GLN A 185 -35.96 5.27 35.28
CA GLN A 185 -35.79 6.59 35.91
C GLN A 185 -36.74 7.64 35.32
N PHE A 186 -36.89 7.67 33.99
CA PHE A 186 -37.84 8.57 33.34
C PHE A 186 -39.30 8.31 33.76
N ILE A 187 -39.70 7.05 33.88
CA ILE A 187 -41.04 6.68 34.35
C ILE A 187 -41.23 7.11 35.82
N GLY A 188 -40.21 6.97 36.67
CA GLY A 188 -40.24 7.49 38.04
C GLY A 188 -40.52 8.99 38.09
N ILE A 189 -39.74 9.77 37.34
CA ILE A 189 -39.92 11.24 37.26
C ILE A 189 -41.32 11.60 36.74
N LEU A 190 -41.82 10.90 35.72
CA LEU A 190 -43.18 11.13 35.19
C LEU A 190 -44.26 10.81 36.21
N ASN A 191 -44.09 9.75 37.00
CA ASN A 191 -45.03 9.39 38.06
C ASN A 191 -45.00 10.40 39.21
N ASP A 192 -43.82 10.90 39.59
CA ASP A 192 -43.66 11.94 40.62
C ASP A 192 -44.27 13.27 40.18
N LEU A 193 -44.12 13.64 38.91
CA LEU A 193 -44.79 14.82 38.35
C LEU A 193 -46.31 14.65 38.30
N LYS A 194 -46.79 13.45 37.98
CA LYS A 194 -48.21 13.14 37.93
C LYS A 194 -48.84 13.16 39.34
N SER A 195 -48.18 12.55 40.33
CA SER A 195 -48.64 12.56 41.72
C SER A 195 -48.66 13.98 42.26
N SER A 196 -47.60 14.76 42.07
CA SER A 196 -47.54 16.18 42.47
C SER A 196 -48.68 17.03 41.88
N LYS A 197 -49.03 16.83 40.60
CA LYS A 197 -50.19 17.50 39.97
C LYS A 197 -51.54 17.02 40.52
N LEU A 198 -51.63 15.77 40.97
CA LEU A 198 -52.82 15.23 41.62
C LEU A 198 -52.99 15.80 43.03
N THR A 199 -51.92 15.91 43.81
CA THR A 199 -51.96 16.53 45.15
C THR A 199 -52.41 17.99 45.04
N GLN A 200 -51.81 18.77 44.12
CA GLN A 200 -52.25 20.15 43.87
C GLN A 200 -53.72 20.24 43.42
N LYS A 201 -54.23 19.29 42.62
CA LYS A 201 -55.65 19.26 42.24
C LYS A 201 -56.58 18.84 43.39
N THR A 202 -56.08 18.10 44.37
CA THR A 202 -56.86 17.66 45.53
C THR A 202 -56.91 18.76 46.58
N GLU A 203 -55.78 19.43 46.82
CA GLU A 203 -55.69 20.61 47.71
C GLU A 203 -56.55 21.77 47.20
N VAL A 204 -56.56 22.05 45.90
CA VAL A 204 -57.43 23.08 45.30
C VAL A 204 -58.92 22.73 45.45
N LYS A 205 -59.28 21.43 45.47
CA LYS A 205 -60.66 21.00 45.72
C LYS A 205 -61.05 21.08 47.20
N GLU A 206 -60.13 20.77 48.11
CA GLU A 206 -60.36 20.89 49.55
C GLU A 206 -60.44 22.36 50.00
N GLU A 207 -59.65 23.26 49.39
CA GLU A 207 -59.79 24.71 49.62
C GLU A 207 -61.10 25.29 49.07
N ASP A 208 -61.60 24.81 47.92
CA ASP A 208 -62.92 25.21 47.40
C ASP A 208 -64.07 24.69 48.28
N GLU A 209 -63.97 23.48 48.86
CA GLU A 209 -64.98 22.94 49.77
C GLU A 209 -64.96 23.64 51.14
N LEU A 210 -63.79 23.89 51.75
CA LEU A 210 -63.64 24.64 53.00
C LEU A 210 -64.00 26.12 52.86
N GLY A 211 -63.66 26.74 51.73
CA GLY A 211 -64.03 28.12 51.40
C GLY A 211 -65.53 28.29 51.23
N SER A 212 -66.23 27.29 50.64
CA SER A 212 -67.69 27.32 50.51
C SER A 212 -68.41 27.12 51.85
N SER A 213 -67.87 26.28 52.75
CA SER A 213 -68.45 26.01 54.07
C SER A 213 -68.32 27.19 55.03
N LEU A 214 -67.19 27.91 55.01
CA LEU A 214 -66.99 29.10 55.83
C LEU A 214 -67.87 30.29 55.39
N LEU A 215 -68.12 30.43 54.09
CA LEU A 215 -69.01 31.47 53.55
C LEU A 215 -70.49 31.21 53.85
N SER A 216 -70.92 29.96 54.03
CA SER A 216 -72.29 29.65 54.45
C SER A 216 -72.58 29.95 55.92
N ASP A 217 -71.56 29.92 56.79
CA ASP A 217 -71.73 30.15 58.23
C ASP A 217 -71.62 31.63 58.62
N LEU A 218 -70.93 32.45 57.83
CA LEU A 218 -70.84 33.91 58.02
C LEU A 218 -72.11 34.68 57.62
N ASN A 219 -73.04 34.05 56.90
CA ASN A 219 -74.27 34.69 56.40
C ASN A 219 -75.51 34.45 57.28
N LYS A 220 -75.33 33.95 58.51
CA LYS A 220 -76.42 33.61 59.45
C LYS A 220 -76.44 34.36 60.79
N ASN A 221 -75.61 35.40 60.96
CA ASN A 221 -75.68 36.31 62.11
C ASN A 221 -75.96 37.74 61.66
#